data_AF-A0A969CH96-F1
#
_entry.id   AF-A0A969CH96-F1
#
_cell.length_a   1.000
_cell.length_b   1.000
_cell.length_c   1.000
_cell.angle_alpha   90.00
_cell.angle_beta   90.00
_cell.angle_gamma   90.00
#
_symmetry.space_group_name_H-M   'P 1'
#
loop_
_entity.id
_entity.type
_entity.pdbx_description
1 polymer ?
#
loop_
_entity_poly.entity_id
_entity_poly.type
_entity_poly.pdbx_seq_one_letter_code
_entity_poly.pdbx_strand_id
1 'polypeptide(L)'
;MKLWTLIVQPQVFFRRLAEQPINLWFPLGIVLSAGWLRYIALFLWIRHLPPILPAAVLQQLSVENNGKLLGFSIAVIGLLCWPLIGWGIYGGIIQLLTRCRGRAWQIAGWTHGSIALMGLILIGLAGLMPATGRVIPYTQFSALRPEEPWLSQYQTWLQIYHQVLREQAFLPITFWLILVGSLWSLWLLYWGLKAISPTKAALNTSILTLWVIIWRIL
;
A
#
# COMPACT_ATOMS: atom_id res chain seq x y z
N MET A 1 13.83 18.69 13.74
CA MET A 1 13.19 19.31 12.57
C MET A 1 11.68 19.14 12.71
N LYS A 2 10.86 20.20 12.57
CA LYS A 2 9.41 20.11 12.85
C LYS A 2 8.68 19.48 11.64
N LEU A 3 7.90 18.41 11.86
CA LEU A 3 7.14 17.72 10.80
C LEU A 3 6.18 18.65 10.05
N TRP A 4 5.60 19.63 10.72
CA TRP A 4 4.75 20.66 10.09
C TRP A 4 5.41 21.39 8.92
N THR A 5 6.74 21.56 8.96
CA THR A 5 7.48 22.21 7.85
C THR A 5 7.51 21.36 6.58
N LEU A 6 7.34 20.03 6.67
CA LEU A 6 7.17 19.16 5.49
C LEU A 6 5.86 19.48 4.75
N ILE A 7 4.83 19.92 5.49
CA ILE A 7 3.50 20.20 4.95
C ILE A 7 3.46 21.61 4.36
N VAL A 8 3.86 22.62 5.14
CA VAL A 8 3.71 24.03 4.75
C VAL A 8 4.85 24.53 3.88
N GLN A 9 6.07 24.06 4.12
CA GLN A 9 7.28 24.54 3.44
C GLN A 9 8.20 23.36 3.04
N PRO A 10 7.72 22.43 2.20
CA PRO A 10 8.45 21.21 1.86
C PRO A 10 9.85 21.49 1.32
N GLN A 11 10.03 22.57 0.54
CA GLN A 11 11.35 22.97 0.05
C GLN A 11 12.35 23.27 1.17
N VAL A 12 11.92 24.01 2.20
CA VAL A 12 12.76 24.37 3.35
C VAL A 12 13.08 23.13 4.17
N PHE A 13 12.10 22.23 4.34
CA PHE A 13 12.30 20.94 4.99
C PHE A 13 13.36 20.11 4.28
N PHE A 14 13.25 19.92 2.96
CA PHE A 14 14.20 19.10 2.20
C PHE A 14 15.59 19.74 2.07
N ARG A 15 15.69 21.07 2.03
CA ARG A 15 16.99 21.76 2.13
C ARG A 15 17.68 21.51 3.46
N ARG A 16 16.96 21.68 4.58
CA ARG A 16 17.48 21.37 5.92
C ARG A 16 17.83 19.88 6.06
N LEU A 17 17.01 19.00 5.49
CA LEU A 17 17.32 17.57 5.44
C LEU A 17 18.62 17.30 4.68
N ALA A 18 18.86 18.02 3.58
CA ALA A 18 20.09 17.90 2.77
C ALA A 18 21.36 18.41 3.48
N GLU A 19 21.22 19.23 4.52
CA GLU A 19 22.33 19.74 5.35
C GLU A 19 22.64 18.84 6.55
N GLN A 20 21.71 18.00 7.01
CA GLN A 20 21.86 17.14 8.19
C GLN A 20 22.56 15.81 7.89
N PRO A 21 23.22 15.13 8.84
CA PRO A 21 23.78 13.80 8.58
C PRO A 21 22.73 12.83 8.02
N ILE A 22 23.17 11.91 7.16
CA ILE A 22 22.26 10.91 6.55
C ILE A 22 21.74 10.01 7.67
N ASN A 23 20.43 9.98 7.82
CA ASN A 23 19.71 9.13 8.76
C ASN A 23 18.56 8.43 8.00
N LEU A 24 18.69 7.10 7.84
CA LEU A 24 17.72 6.27 7.13
C LEU A 24 16.66 5.68 8.05
N TRP A 25 16.86 5.69 9.38
CA TRP A 25 15.94 5.05 10.33
C TRP A 25 14.53 5.64 10.28
N PHE A 26 14.42 6.96 10.20
CA PHE A 26 13.12 7.62 10.15
C PHE A 26 12.39 7.38 8.81
N PRO A 27 13.02 7.60 7.63
CA PRO A 27 12.47 7.19 6.34
C PRO A 27 12.07 5.71 6.28
N LEU A 28 12.89 4.82 6.84
CA LEU A 28 12.63 3.39 6.91
C LEU A 28 11.39 3.08 7.74
N GLY A 29 11.25 3.71 8.91
CA GLY A 29 10.08 3.58 9.76
C GLY A 29 8.79 4.01 9.06
N ILE A 30 8.83 5.10 8.28
CA ILE A 30 7.68 5.54 7.45
C ILE A 30 7.32 4.47 6.41
N VAL A 31 8.30 3.95 5.68
CA VAL A 31 8.07 2.96 4.61
C VAL A 31 7.49 1.67 5.17
N LEU A 32 8.07 1.16 6.26
CA LEU A 32 7.58 -0.03 6.94
C LEU A 32 6.15 0.20 7.43
N SER A 33 5.90 1.33 8.12
CA SER A 33 4.56 1.69 8.59
C SER A 33 3.56 1.77 7.44
N ALA A 34 3.89 2.46 6.34
CA ALA A 34 3.03 2.55 5.15
C ALA A 34 2.72 1.16 4.57
N GLY A 35 3.72 0.28 4.51
CA GLY A 35 3.57 -1.12 4.11
C GLY A 35 2.57 -1.85 5.01
N TRP A 36 2.83 -1.89 6.31
CA TRP A 36 1.96 -2.52 7.31
C TRP A 36 0.53 -1.99 7.25
N LEU A 37 0.36 -0.67 7.16
CA LEU A 37 -0.94 -0.04 7.13
C LEU A 37 -1.75 -0.45 5.89
N ARG A 38 -1.09 -0.48 4.72
CA ARG A 38 -1.71 -0.95 3.49
C ARG A 38 -2.14 -2.41 3.61
N TYR A 39 -1.31 -3.26 4.21
CA TYR A 39 -1.64 -4.67 4.40
C TYR A 39 -2.80 -4.87 5.39
N ILE A 40 -2.82 -4.15 6.50
CA ILE A 40 -3.91 -4.20 7.47
C ILE A 40 -5.21 -3.74 6.79
N ALA A 41 -5.18 -2.63 6.04
CA ALA A 41 -6.34 -2.16 5.28
C ALA A 41 -6.82 -3.21 4.27
N LEU A 42 -5.90 -3.84 3.52
CA LEU A 42 -6.22 -4.92 2.58
C LEU A 42 -6.80 -6.14 3.30
N PHE A 43 -6.21 -6.56 4.42
CA PHE A 43 -6.70 -7.69 5.21
C PHE A 43 -8.12 -7.43 5.73
N LEU A 44 -8.35 -6.26 6.33
CA LEU A 44 -9.68 -5.85 6.79
C LEU A 44 -10.70 -5.82 5.64
N TRP A 45 -10.25 -5.51 4.43
CA TRP A 45 -11.08 -5.53 3.23
C TRP A 45 -11.47 -6.94 2.79
N ILE A 46 -10.49 -7.83 2.67
CA ILE A 46 -10.66 -9.14 2.02
C ILE A 46 -11.01 -10.26 3.00
N ARG A 47 -11.01 -10.00 4.32
CA ARG A 47 -11.19 -11.03 5.37
C ARG A 47 -12.46 -11.88 5.25
N HIS A 48 -13.48 -11.40 4.55
CA HIS A 48 -14.73 -12.14 4.32
C HIS A 48 -14.94 -12.50 2.84
N LEU A 49 -13.96 -12.24 1.97
CA LEU A 49 -13.98 -12.77 0.62
C LEU A 49 -13.77 -14.29 0.67
N PRO A 50 -14.44 -15.05 -0.19
CA PRO A 50 -14.16 -16.47 -0.37
C PRO A 50 -12.67 -16.65 -0.72
N PRO A 51 -11.98 -17.61 -0.10
CA PRO A 51 -10.62 -17.91 -0.50
C PRO A 51 -10.61 -18.37 -1.96
N ILE A 52 -9.70 -17.80 -2.76
CA ILE A 52 -9.54 -18.13 -4.19
C ILE A 52 -9.19 -19.60 -4.39
N LEU A 53 -8.60 -20.23 -3.35
CA LEU A 53 -8.26 -21.64 -3.32
C LEU A 53 -9.13 -22.37 -2.29
N PRO A 54 -9.61 -23.59 -2.59
CA PRO A 54 -10.33 -24.43 -1.64
C PRO A 54 -9.53 -24.56 -0.33
N ALA A 55 -10.22 -24.54 0.81
CA ALA A 55 -9.57 -24.70 2.12
C ALA A 55 -8.72 -25.98 2.19
N ALA A 56 -9.10 -27.04 1.48
CA ALA A 56 -8.33 -28.28 1.35
C ALA A 56 -6.96 -28.09 0.68
N VAL A 57 -6.85 -27.21 -0.33
CA VAL A 57 -5.58 -26.90 -1.01
C VAL A 57 -4.69 -26.03 -0.13
N LEU A 58 -5.27 -25.05 0.56
CA LEU A 58 -4.56 -24.25 1.56
C LEU A 58 -4.10 -25.09 2.76
N GLN A 59 -4.92 -26.07 3.17
CA GLN A 59 -4.57 -27.02 4.21
C GLN A 59 -3.47 -27.97 3.75
N GLN A 60 -3.51 -28.51 2.53
CA GLN A 60 -2.42 -29.33 1.98
C GLN A 60 -1.10 -28.56 1.91
N LEU A 61 -1.12 -27.31 1.44
CA LEU A 61 0.06 -26.42 1.45
C LEU A 61 0.58 -26.11 2.87
N SER A 62 -0.28 -26.20 3.88
CA SER A 62 0.08 -25.96 5.29
C SER A 62 0.48 -27.22 6.07
N VAL A 63 0.02 -28.40 5.63
CA VAL A 63 0.14 -29.69 6.33
C VAL A 63 1.32 -30.52 5.80
N GLU A 64 1.69 -30.39 4.53
CA GLU A 64 2.71 -31.26 3.92
C GLU A 64 4.15 -31.01 4.41
N ASN A 65 4.40 -29.95 5.19
CA ASN A 65 5.69 -29.71 5.86
C ASN A 65 5.52 -29.51 7.37
N ASN A 66 5.41 -30.61 8.11
CA ASN A 66 5.73 -30.72 9.55
C ASN A 66 5.26 -29.56 10.46
N GLY A 67 3.98 -29.16 10.36
CA GLY A 67 3.29 -28.39 11.39
C GLY A 67 3.91 -27.04 11.79
N LYS A 68 4.78 -26.45 10.97
CA LYS A 68 5.45 -25.19 11.30
C LYS A 68 5.18 -24.16 10.22
N LEU A 69 4.38 -23.16 10.56
CA LEU A 69 4.64 -21.72 10.37
C LEU A 69 5.20 -21.24 9.00
N LEU A 70 5.21 -22.04 7.94
CA LEU A 70 5.87 -21.75 6.67
C LEU A 70 5.04 -20.79 5.82
N GLY A 71 3.72 -21.00 5.76
CA GLY A 71 2.82 -20.03 5.13
C GLY A 71 2.82 -18.67 5.85
N PHE A 72 2.87 -18.68 7.18
CA PHE A 72 2.93 -17.45 7.98
C PHE A 72 4.28 -16.74 7.84
N SER A 73 5.39 -17.47 7.86
CA SER A 73 6.73 -16.89 7.71
C SER A 73 7.00 -16.41 6.29
N ILE A 74 6.57 -17.12 5.24
CA ILE A 74 6.65 -16.64 3.85
C ILE A 74 5.77 -15.40 3.66
N ALA A 75 4.57 -15.37 4.24
CA ALA A 75 3.72 -14.18 4.21
C ALA A 75 4.37 -13.00 4.95
N VAL A 76 4.92 -13.21 6.15
CA VAL A 76 5.60 -12.18 6.97
C VAL A 76 6.89 -11.69 6.29
N ILE A 77 7.67 -12.59 5.68
CA ILE A 77 8.85 -12.25 4.89
C ILE A 77 8.43 -11.45 3.67
N GLY A 78 7.40 -11.86 2.93
CA GLY A 78 6.84 -11.08 1.83
C GLY A 78 6.35 -9.69 2.29
N LEU A 79 5.67 -9.63 3.44
CA LEU A 79 5.15 -8.40 4.07
C LEU A 79 6.24 -7.40 4.43
N LEU A 80 7.36 -7.88 4.99
CA LEU A 80 8.48 -7.04 5.38
C LEU A 80 9.40 -6.70 4.21
N CYS A 81 9.64 -7.67 3.31
CA CYS A 81 10.56 -7.49 2.20
C CYS A 81 9.97 -6.64 1.08
N TRP A 82 8.66 -6.70 0.81
CA TRP A 82 8.08 -5.99 -0.34
C TRP A 82 8.17 -4.46 -0.22
N PRO A 83 7.82 -3.82 0.92
CA PRO A 83 8.00 -2.38 1.10
C PRO A 83 9.49 -1.98 1.02
N LEU A 84 10.38 -2.82 1.55
CA LEU A 84 11.83 -2.58 1.53
C LEU A 84 12.42 -2.68 0.14
N ILE A 85 12.00 -3.67 -0.66
CA ILE A 85 12.40 -3.82 -2.06
C ILE A 85 11.89 -2.62 -2.87
N GLY A 86 10.61 -2.27 -2.72
CA GLY A 86 10.02 -1.13 -3.40
C GLY A 86 10.74 0.18 -3.06
N TRP A 87 11.04 0.41 -1.78
CA TRP A 87 11.81 1.58 -1.34
C TRP A 87 13.27 1.55 -1.82
N GLY A 88 13.90 0.37 -1.83
CA GLY A 88 15.24 0.15 -2.34
C GLY A 88 15.36 0.52 -3.82
N ILE A 89 14.44 0.00 -4.65
CA ILE A 89 14.35 0.31 -6.08
C ILE A 89 14.05 1.79 -6.30
N TYR A 90 13.04 2.32 -5.59
CA TYR A 90 12.63 3.71 -5.74
C TYR A 90 13.74 4.70 -5.36
N GLY A 91 14.45 4.45 -4.25
CA GLY A 91 15.64 5.20 -3.87
C GLY A 91 16.79 5.02 -4.88
N GLY A 92 16.98 3.83 -5.43
CA GLY A 92 17.95 3.57 -6.49
C GLY A 92 17.68 4.39 -7.76
N ILE A 93 16.42 4.48 -8.22
CA ILE A 93 16.05 5.31 -9.37
C ILE A 93 16.31 6.79 -9.08
N ILE A 94 15.93 7.28 -7.89
CA ILE A 94 16.23 8.67 -7.50
C ILE A 94 17.74 8.91 -7.48
N GLN A 95 18.54 7.96 -6.98
CA GLN A 95 19.99 8.06 -6.98
C GLN A 95 20.55 8.13 -8.40
N LEU A 96 20.07 7.29 -9.32
CA LEU A 96 20.50 7.31 -10.72
C LEU A 96 20.19 8.67 -11.39
N LEU A 97 19.01 9.23 -11.11
CA LEU A 97 18.55 10.50 -11.70
C LEU A 97 19.23 11.74 -11.10
N THR A 98 19.62 11.69 -9.83
CA THR A 98 20.15 12.86 -9.09
C THR A 98 21.63 12.78 -8.77
N ARG A 99 22.24 11.59 -8.88
CA ARG A 99 23.61 11.25 -8.43
C ARG A 99 23.88 11.45 -6.94
N CYS A 100 22.84 11.68 -6.13
CA CYS A 100 22.99 11.92 -4.69
C CYS A 100 22.99 10.61 -3.89
N ARG A 101 24.20 10.19 -3.47
CA ARG A 101 24.41 9.00 -2.65
C ARG A 101 23.71 9.13 -1.29
N GLY A 102 22.96 8.09 -0.88
CA GLY A 102 22.27 7.98 0.43
C GLY A 102 21.05 8.89 0.62
N ARG A 103 21.08 10.14 0.12
CA ARG A 103 19.94 11.09 0.19
C ARG A 103 18.72 10.64 -0.59
N ALA A 104 18.94 9.92 -1.69
CA ALA A 104 17.88 9.40 -2.54
C ALA A 104 16.87 8.55 -1.74
N TRP A 105 17.36 7.69 -0.84
CA TRP A 105 16.53 6.85 0.03
C TRP A 105 15.82 7.64 1.14
N GLN A 106 16.42 8.74 1.61
CA GLN A 106 15.74 9.63 2.55
C GLN A 106 14.55 10.32 1.88
N ILE A 107 14.75 10.90 0.69
CA ILE A 107 13.64 11.49 -0.08
C ILE A 107 12.59 10.43 -0.35
N ALA A 108 13.02 9.25 -0.83
CA ALA A 108 12.14 8.13 -1.11
C ALA A 108 11.24 7.77 0.09
N GLY A 109 11.76 7.73 1.32
CA GLY A 109 10.94 7.40 2.48
C GLY A 109 10.05 8.55 2.94
N TRP A 110 10.52 9.80 2.84
CA TRP A 110 9.71 10.97 3.20
C TRP A 110 8.50 11.18 2.28
N THR A 111 8.61 10.83 0.99
CA THR A 111 7.46 10.92 0.07
C THR A 111 6.36 9.93 0.43
N HIS A 112 6.71 8.77 0.98
CA HIS A 112 5.77 7.75 1.48
C HIS A 112 5.00 8.20 2.74
N GLY A 113 5.38 9.31 3.39
CA GLY A 113 4.69 9.80 4.60
C GLY A 113 3.21 10.12 4.37
N SER A 114 2.89 10.70 3.22
CA SER A 114 1.51 10.98 2.81
C SER A 114 0.69 9.69 2.64
N ILE A 115 1.29 8.66 2.04
CA ILE A 115 0.68 7.35 1.84
C ILE A 115 0.47 6.64 3.18
N ALA A 116 1.43 6.74 4.11
CA ALA A 116 1.28 6.20 5.47
C ALA A 116 0.09 6.85 6.19
N LEU A 117 -0.04 8.18 6.12
CA LEU A 117 -1.14 8.90 6.74
C LEU A 117 -2.49 8.51 6.13
N MET A 118 -2.59 8.44 4.80
CA MET A 118 -3.81 7.97 4.14
C MET A 118 -4.10 6.50 4.47
N GLY A 119 -3.07 5.67 4.60
CA GLY A 119 -3.21 4.28 5.05
C GLY A 119 -3.82 4.17 6.45
N LEU A 120 -3.40 5.01 7.40
CA LEU A 120 -4.02 5.07 8.73
C LEU A 120 -5.51 5.42 8.67
N ILE A 121 -5.87 6.44 7.87
CA ILE A 121 -7.27 6.85 7.69
C ILE A 121 -8.07 5.72 7.06
N LEU A 122 -7.51 5.06 6.04
CA LEU A 122 -8.16 3.93 5.36
C LEU A 122 -8.38 2.74 6.27
N ILE A 123 -7.48 2.44 7.23
CA ILE A 123 -7.73 1.39 8.23
C ILE A 123 -8.92 1.74 9.11
N GLY A 124 -8.98 2.99 9.60
CA GLY A 124 -10.11 3.45 10.40
C GLY A 124 -11.42 3.30 9.65
N LEU A 125 -11.45 3.74 8.38
CA LEU A 125 -12.62 3.60 7.53
C LEU A 125 -12.95 2.14 7.23
N ALA A 126 -11.95 1.29 6.92
CA ALA A 126 -12.15 -0.13 6.65
C ALA A 126 -12.66 -0.91 7.87
N GLY A 127 -12.31 -0.47 9.08
CA GLY A 127 -12.86 -0.99 10.33
C GLY A 127 -14.33 -0.62 10.54
N LEU A 128 -14.73 0.61 10.20
CA LEU A 128 -16.09 1.12 10.37
C LEU A 128 -17.05 0.68 9.26
N MET A 129 -16.55 0.52 8.05
CA MET A 129 -17.33 0.21 6.85
C MET A 129 -16.64 -0.88 6.02
N PRO A 130 -16.55 -2.12 6.53
CA PRO A 130 -15.94 -3.20 5.78
C PRO A 130 -16.77 -3.46 4.51
N ALA A 131 -16.09 -3.62 3.37
CA ALA A 131 -16.69 -3.89 2.05
C ALA A 131 -17.66 -5.09 2.06
N THR A 132 -17.46 -5.99 3.02
CA THR A 132 -18.18 -7.24 3.24
C THR A 132 -19.16 -7.19 4.41
N GLY A 133 -19.25 -6.08 5.16
CA GLY A 133 -20.10 -6.00 6.36
C GLY A 133 -21.61 -6.08 6.12
N ARG A 134 -22.04 -5.86 4.87
CA ARG A 134 -23.45 -5.95 4.46
C ARG A 134 -23.78 -7.23 3.67
N VAL A 135 -22.78 -8.10 3.46
CA VAL A 135 -22.95 -9.36 2.72
C VAL A 135 -22.60 -10.50 3.67
N ILE A 136 -23.49 -11.49 3.73
CA ILE A 136 -23.27 -12.68 4.55
C ILE A 136 -21.97 -13.35 4.06
N PRO A 137 -21.01 -13.71 4.93
CA PRO A 137 -19.78 -14.41 4.53
C PRO A 137 -20.08 -15.63 3.65
N TYR A 138 -19.23 -15.89 2.64
CA TYR A 138 -19.46 -16.99 1.68
C TYR A 138 -19.70 -18.34 2.36
N THR A 139 -18.97 -18.62 3.45
CA THR A 139 -19.12 -19.86 4.24
C THR A 139 -20.52 -20.03 4.85
N GLN A 140 -21.15 -18.93 5.25
CA GLN A 140 -22.52 -18.93 5.76
C GLN A 140 -23.53 -18.99 4.60
N PHE A 141 -23.25 -18.32 3.48
CA PHE A 141 -24.08 -18.40 2.28
C PHE A 141 -24.15 -19.82 1.72
N SER A 142 -23.00 -20.52 1.61
CA SER A 142 -22.95 -21.90 1.11
C SER A 142 -23.66 -22.90 2.02
N ALA A 143 -23.66 -22.63 3.34
CA ALA A 143 -24.36 -23.47 4.30
C ALA A 143 -25.90 -23.40 4.18
N LEU A 144 -26.44 -22.31 3.60
CA LEU A 144 -27.89 -22.15 3.38
C LEU A 144 -28.41 -22.92 2.16
N ARG A 145 -27.53 -23.39 1.26
CA ARG A 145 -27.90 -24.11 0.04
C ARG A 145 -26.95 -25.27 -0.24
N PRO A 146 -26.88 -26.28 0.65
CA PRO A 146 -25.90 -27.37 0.52
C PRO A 146 -26.07 -28.20 -0.76
N GLU A 147 -27.24 -28.15 -1.41
CA GLU A 147 -27.58 -28.98 -2.57
C GLU A 147 -27.22 -28.35 -3.92
N GLU A 148 -26.88 -27.06 -3.95
CA GLU A 148 -26.47 -26.39 -5.20
C GLU A 148 -24.99 -26.69 -5.53
N PRO A 149 -24.60 -26.78 -6.81
CA PRO A 149 -23.18 -26.86 -7.20
C PRO A 149 -22.39 -25.64 -6.71
N TRP A 150 -21.18 -25.86 -6.18
CA TRP A 150 -20.33 -24.81 -5.62
C TRP A 150 -20.16 -23.58 -6.54
N LEU A 151 -20.03 -23.81 -7.84
CA LEU A 151 -19.82 -22.75 -8.83
C LEU A 151 -21.03 -21.81 -8.93
N SER A 152 -22.24 -22.38 -8.87
CA SER A 152 -23.49 -21.61 -8.91
C SER A 152 -23.71 -20.80 -7.64
N GLN A 153 -23.37 -21.37 -6.47
CA GLN A 153 -23.40 -20.66 -5.19
C GLN A 153 -22.41 -19.49 -5.19
N TYR A 154 -21.19 -19.73 -5.68
CA TYR A 154 -20.15 -18.71 -5.78
C TYR A 154 -20.56 -17.56 -6.71
N GLN A 155 -21.09 -17.87 -7.90
CA GLN A 155 -21.56 -16.85 -8.84
C GLN A 155 -22.70 -16.02 -8.26
N THR A 156 -23.67 -16.66 -7.60
CA THR A 156 -24.79 -15.97 -6.96
C THR A 156 -24.32 -15.06 -5.83
N TRP A 157 -23.43 -15.56 -4.97
CA TRP A 157 -22.84 -14.76 -3.91
C TRP A 157 -22.05 -13.57 -4.46
N LEU A 158 -21.28 -13.79 -5.53
CA LEU A 158 -20.48 -12.75 -6.18
C LEU A 158 -21.35 -11.66 -6.81
N GLN A 159 -22.50 -12.02 -7.38
CA GLN A 159 -23.48 -11.04 -7.89
C GLN A 159 -24.05 -10.18 -6.76
N ILE A 160 -24.50 -10.80 -5.66
CA ILE A 160 -25.02 -10.08 -4.47
C ILE A 160 -23.93 -9.17 -3.90
N TYR A 161 -22.70 -9.69 -3.81
CA TYR A 161 -21.55 -8.93 -3.35
C TYR A 161 -21.26 -7.71 -4.23
N HIS A 162 -21.28 -7.85 -5.56
CA HIS A 162 -21.09 -6.73 -6.49
C HIS A 162 -22.21 -5.69 -6.42
N GLN A 163 -23.46 -6.11 -6.24
CA GLN A 163 -24.58 -5.20 -6.07
C GLN A 163 -24.41 -4.36 -4.81
N VAL A 164 -24.10 -5.01 -3.68
CA VAL A 164 -23.88 -4.32 -2.40
C VAL A 164 -22.65 -3.42 -2.44
N LEU A 165 -21.58 -3.82 -3.14
CA LEU A 165 -20.40 -2.97 -3.35
C LEU A 165 -20.75 -1.69 -4.13
N ARG A 166 -21.58 -1.77 -5.18
CA ARG A 166 -21.97 -0.59 -5.97
C ARG A 166 -22.74 0.45 -5.16
N GLU A 167 -23.46 0.01 -4.13
CA GLU A 167 -24.24 0.87 -3.24
C GLU A 167 -23.40 1.45 -2.08
N GLN A 168 -22.14 1.05 -1.94
CA GLN A 168 -21.27 1.54 -0.87
C GLN A 168 -20.57 2.85 -1.25
N ALA A 169 -20.87 3.92 -0.50
CA ALA A 169 -20.15 5.19 -0.54
C ALA A 169 -18.66 5.09 -0.17
N PHE A 170 -18.24 3.96 0.38
CA PHE A 170 -16.87 3.72 0.80
C PHE A 170 -15.88 3.62 -0.38
N LEU A 171 -16.28 3.03 -1.51
CA LEU A 171 -15.44 2.91 -2.71
C LEU A 171 -14.98 4.29 -3.25
N PRO A 172 -15.87 5.27 -3.48
CA PRO A 172 -15.45 6.59 -3.92
C PRO A 172 -14.59 7.33 -2.88
N ILE A 173 -14.89 7.20 -1.58
CA ILE A 173 -14.07 7.81 -0.52
C ILE A 173 -12.65 7.26 -0.56
N THR A 174 -12.50 5.95 -0.74
CA THR A 174 -11.19 5.29 -0.81
C THR A 174 -10.41 5.73 -2.04
N PHE A 175 -11.08 5.83 -3.19
CA PHE A 175 -10.48 6.37 -4.40
C PHE A 175 -9.94 7.79 -4.17
N TRP A 176 -10.75 8.68 -3.58
CA TRP A 176 -10.33 10.06 -3.31
C TRP A 176 -9.18 10.15 -2.32
N LEU A 177 -9.17 9.34 -1.25
CA LEU A 177 -8.06 9.29 -0.29
C LEU A 177 -6.77 8.79 -0.93
N ILE A 178 -6.84 7.76 -1.77
CA ILE A 178 -5.70 7.26 -2.53
C ILE A 178 -5.19 8.32 -3.50
N LEU A 179 -6.09 9.02 -4.19
CA LEU A 179 -5.74 10.09 -5.11
C LEU A 179 -5.05 11.26 -4.40
N VAL A 180 -5.63 11.75 -3.31
CA VAL A 180 -5.06 12.84 -2.48
C VAL A 180 -3.70 12.43 -1.92
N GLY A 181 -3.58 11.22 -1.37
CA GLY A 181 -2.31 10.68 -0.89
C GLY A 181 -1.25 10.59 -1.98
N SER A 182 -1.63 10.16 -3.18
CA SER A 182 -0.73 10.03 -4.33
C SER A 182 -0.25 11.39 -4.83
N LEU A 183 -1.17 12.35 -4.99
CA LEU A 183 -0.84 13.72 -5.39
C LEU A 183 0.07 14.40 -4.37
N TRP A 184 -0.19 14.18 -3.08
CA TRP A 184 0.66 14.70 -2.02
C TRP A 184 2.06 14.04 -2.03
N SER A 185 2.15 12.73 -2.23
CA SER A 185 3.44 12.04 -2.41
C SER A 185 4.23 12.63 -3.59
N LEU A 186 3.57 12.90 -4.71
CA LEU A 186 4.18 13.54 -5.89
C LEU A 186 4.64 14.97 -5.59
N TRP A 187 3.83 15.75 -4.86
CA TRP A 187 4.19 17.08 -4.41
C TRP A 187 5.46 17.06 -3.54
N LEU A 188 5.53 16.15 -2.56
CA LEU A 188 6.72 15.96 -1.73
C LEU A 188 7.93 15.52 -2.56
N LEU A 189 7.74 14.64 -3.53
CA LEU A 189 8.80 14.17 -4.42
C LEU A 189 9.37 15.34 -5.22
N TYR A 190 8.51 16.13 -5.85
CA TYR A 190 8.91 17.29 -6.62
C TYR A 190 9.77 18.24 -5.78
N TRP A 191 9.33 18.59 -4.57
CA TRP A 191 10.09 19.49 -3.70
C TRP A 191 11.37 18.87 -3.15
N GLY A 192 11.37 17.57 -2.85
CA GLY A 192 12.57 16.83 -2.47
C GLY A 192 13.61 16.84 -3.58
N LEU A 193 13.19 16.59 -4.81
CA LEU A 193 14.07 16.66 -5.98
C LEU A 193 14.48 18.10 -6.28
N LYS A 194 13.61 19.09 -6.09
CA LYS A 194 13.95 20.50 -6.30
C LYS A 194 14.96 21.04 -5.29
N ALA A 195 15.01 20.46 -4.09
CA ALA A 195 16.04 20.79 -3.10
C ALA A 195 17.43 20.26 -3.49
N ILE A 196 17.50 19.17 -4.25
CA ILE A 196 18.75 18.48 -4.58
C ILE A 196 19.21 18.73 -6.03
N SER A 197 18.28 18.75 -6.97
CA SER A 197 18.50 18.92 -8.41
C SER A 197 17.46 19.89 -8.99
N PRO A 198 17.59 21.20 -8.73
CA PRO A 198 16.56 22.19 -9.03
C PRO A 198 16.23 22.30 -10.53
N THR A 199 17.24 22.13 -11.40
CA THR A 199 17.08 22.24 -12.87
C THR A 199 16.40 21.01 -13.49
N LYS A 200 16.51 19.83 -12.86
CA LYS A 200 15.95 18.58 -13.38
C LYS A 200 14.76 18.06 -12.58
N ALA A 201 14.31 18.81 -11.57
CA ALA A 201 13.27 18.36 -10.64
C ALA A 201 11.97 17.95 -11.33
N ALA A 202 11.48 18.77 -12.27
CA ALA A 202 10.26 18.48 -13.02
C ALA A 202 10.42 17.21 -13.87
N LEU A 203 11.50 17.12 -14.65
CA LEU A 203 11.81 15.95 -15.49
C LEU A 203 11.93 14.67 -14.66
N ASN A 204 12.72 14.70 -13.57
CA ASN A 204 12.93 13.55 -12.70
C ASN A 204 11.63 13.11 -12.01
N THR A 205 10.78 14.06 -11.60
CA THR A 205 9.45 13.77 -11.04
C THR A 205 8.57 13.08 -12.08
N SER A 206 8.56 13.57 -13.33
CA SER A 206 7.79 12.97 -14.43
C SER A 206 8.28 11.56 -14.76
N ILE A 207 9.59 11.33 -14.85
CA ILE A 207 10.17 10.00 -15.10
C ILE A 207 9.77 9.02 -13.97
N LEU A 208 9.86 9.45 -12.71
CA LEU A 208 9.47 8.62 -11.58
C LEU A 208 7.97 8.34 -11.57
N THR A 209 7.14 9.31 -11.94
CA THR A 209 5.68 9.13 -12.07
C THR A 209 5.37 8.11 -13.17
N LEU A 210 6.00 8.24 -14.34
CA LEU A 210 5.85 7.31 -15.46
C LEU A 210 6.28 5.89 -15.07
N TRP A 211 7.41 5.75 -14.38
CA TRP A 211 7.87 4.45 -13.88
C TRP A 211 6.85 3.82 -12.93
N VAL A 212 6.29 4.59 -11.98
CA VAL A 212 5.27 4.10 -11.04
C VAL A 212 4.00 3.66 -11.79
N ILE A 213 3.60 4.39 -12.84
CA ILE A 213 2.44 4.03 -13.67
C ILE A 213 2.73 2.72 -14.42
N ILE A 214 3.87 2.62 -15.10
CA ILE A 214 4.27 1.42 -15.85
C ILE A 214 4.35 0.20 -14.92
N TRP A 215 5.00 0.32 -13.76
CA TRP A 215 5.14 -0.76 -12.79
C TRP A 215 3.82 -1.23 -12.17
N ARG A 216 2.78 -0.39 -12.17
CA ARG A 216 1.45 -0.76 -11.65
C ARG A 216 0.51 -1.32 -12.71
N ILE A 217 0.81 -1.10 -13.99
CA ILE A 217 0.03 -1.59 -15.12
C ILE A 217 0.57 -2.93 -15.64
N LEU A 218 1.90 -3.12 -15.59
CA LEU A 218 2.59 -4.39 -15.86
C LEU A 218 2.50 -5.33 -14.66
#